data_AF-A0A2E8CY74-F1
#
_entry.id   AF-A0A2E8CY74-F1
#
_cell.length_a   1.000
_cell.length_b   1.000
_cell.length_c   1.000
_cell.angle_alpha   90.00
_cell.angle_beta   90.00
_cell.angle_gamma   90.00
#
_symmetry.space_group_name_H-M   'P 1'
#
loop_
_entity.id
_entity.type
_entity.pdbx_description
1 polymer ?
#
loop_
_entity_poly.entity_id
_entity_poly.type
_entity_poly.pdbx_seq_one_letter_code
_entity_poly.pdbx_strand_id
1 'polypeptide(L)'
;MLELRMSLRRTLTIPGTLAILVVVNSFGIAQEDDSRRLAEKVDQFFENLANPNSTATAVFNELLDGSLLASPQSSEKLLALLDEYKKLEPRYGAFLEAKEVDVRRVGNSLIFLTYLYKAEQFPVVWRFVYYRPPSDEPDGPDWFVVRLSFDTKIEDLAATSRGL
;
A
#
# COMPACT_ATOMS: atom_id res chain seq x y z
N MET A 1 5.51 45.42 -68.38
CA MET A 1 4.68 44.46 -69.14
C MET A 1 4.66 43.18 -68.33
N LEU A 2 3.64 42.92 -67.50
CA LEU A 2 2.45 42.12 -67.85
C LEU A 2 2.84 40.88 -68.67
N GLU A 3 2.74 39.68 -68.11
CA GLU A 3 1.46 38.96 -68.10
C GLU A 3 1.30 38.05 -66.87
N LEU A 4 0.08 38.07 -66.36
CA LEU A 4 -0.46 37.33 -65.25
C LEU A 4 -1.37 36.24 -65.84
N ARG A 5 -1.07 34.95 -65.66
CA ARG A 5 -2.05 33.86 -65.83
C ARG A 5 -1.81 32.79 -64.75
N MET A 6 -2.61 32.80 -63.70
CA MET A 6 -3.73 31.87 -63.47
C MET A 6 -3.30 30.40 -63.58
N SER A 7 -3.08 29.76 -62.43
CA SER A 7 -4.11 28.98 -61.71
C SER A 7 -4.22 27.55 -62.21
N LEU A 8 -3.61 26.62 -61.47
CA LEU A 8 -4.22 25.31 -61.25
C LEU A 8 -3.92 24.88 -59.82
N ARG A 9 -4.88 25.11 -58.93
CA ARG A 9 -4.92 24.53 -57.58
C ARG A 9 -5.03 23.01 -57.73
N ARG A 10 -4.01 22.27 -57.30
CA ARG A 10 -4.18 20.85 -56.99
C ARG A 10 -4.42 20.73 -55.50
N THR A 11 -5.69 20.81 -55.14
CA THR A 11 -6.20 20.40 -53.83
C THR A 11 -6.05 18.88 -53.76
N LEU A 12 -5.02 18.38 -53.08
CA LEU A 12 -4.95 16.97 -52.70
C LEU A 12 -5.34 16.86 -51.23
N THR A 13 -6.64 16.67 -51.03
CA THR A 13 -7.24 16.29 -49.76
C THR A 13 -6.75 14.89 -49.40
N ILE A 14 -5.81 14.78 -48.47
CA ILE A 14 -5.54 13.53 -47.77
C ILE A 14 -6.31 13.62 -46.45
N PRO A 15 -7.32 12.78 -46.19
CA PRO A 15 -7.90 12.64 -44.86
C PRO A 15 -6.87 11.91 -43.99
N GLY A 16 -5.87 12.67 -43.55
CA GLY A 16 -4.76 12.19 -42.72
C GLY A 16 -5.13 12.30 -41.26
N THR A 17 -5.70 11.21 -40.75
CA THR A 17 -5.67 10.71 -39.38
C THR A 17 -5.04 11.65 -38.34
N LEU A 18 -5.91 12.23 -37.50
CA LEU A 18 -5.53 12.92 -36.27
C LEU A 18 -4.86 11.90 -35.35
N ALA A 19 -3.53 11.85 -35.34
CA ALA A 19 -2.78 11.11 -34.34
C ALA A 19 -2.92 11.86 -33.00
N ILE A 20 -3.91 11.47 -32.20
CA ILE A 20 -4.01 11.90 -30.81
C ILE A 20 -2.84 11.25 -30.08
N LEU A 21 -1.80 12.04 -29.81
CA LEU A 21 -0.71 11.65 -28.93
C LEU A 21 -1.24 11.64 -27.49
N VAL A 22 -1.79 10.51 -27.05
CA VAL A 22 -2.11 10.31 -25.63
C VAL A 22 -0.77 10.12 -24.92
N VAL A 23 -0.23 11.20 -24.33
CA VAL A 23 0.83 11.09 -23.34
C VAL A 23 0.19 10.50 -22.09
N VAL A 24 0.17 9.17 -22.01
CA VAL A 24 -0.23 8.46 -20.79
C VAL A 24 0.86 8.76 -19.76
N ASN A 25 0.54 9.60 -18.77
CA ASN A 25 1.38 9.76 -17.59
C ASN A 25 1.35 8.44 -16.81
N SER A 26 2.25 7.52 -17.15
CA SER A 26 2.41 6.21 -16.50
C SER A 26 2.70 6.31 -14.98
N PHE A 27 2.99 7.52 -14.49
CA PHE A 27 3.25 7.80 -13.08
C PHE A 27 2.07 7.55 -12.14
N GLY A 28 0.82 7.65 -12.62
CA GLY A 28 -0.36 7.42 -11.77
C GLY A 28 -0.69 5.93 -11.55
N ILE A 29 -0.46 5.08 -12.56
CA ILE A 29 -0.88 3.67 -12.53
C ILE A 29 0.01 2.84 -11.61
N ALA A 30 1.32 3.09 -11.61
CA ALA A 30 2.25 2.37 -10.72
C ALA A 30 2.03 2.71 -9.23
N GLN A 31 1.56 3.92 -8.92
CA GLN A 31 1.37 4.37 -7.54
C GLN A 31 0.16 3.72 -6.84
N GLU A 32 -0.93 3.54 -7.59
CA GLU A 32 -2.14 2.87 -7.10
C GLU A 32 -1.92 1.36 -6.97
N ASP A 33 -1.13 0.78 -7.87
CA ASP A 33 -0.81 -0.65 -7.88
C ASP A 33 0.04 -1.09 -6.67
N ASP A 34 1.06 -0.31 -6.31
CA ASP A 34 1.88 -0.54 -5.10
C ASP A 34 1.00 -0.64 -3.84
N SER A 35 0.10 0.33 -3.65
CA SER A 35 -0.70 0.44 -2.43
C SER A 35 -1.64 -0.75 -2.29
N ARG A 36 -2.28 -1.15 -3.39
CA ARG A 36 -3.12 -2.34 -3.46
C ARG A 36 -2.33 -3.62 -3.18
N ARG A 37 -1.16 -3.80 -3.80
CA ARG A 37 -0.31 -4.99 -3.59
C ARG A 37 0.12 -5.12 -2.12
N LEU A 38 0.42 -4.00 -1.47
CA LEU A 38 0.78 -4.00 -0.05
C LEU A 38 -0.43 -4.25 0.85
N ALA A 39 -1.61 -3.74 0.50
CA ALA A 39 -2.86 -4.08 1.19
C ALA A 39 -3.16 -5.58 1.09
N GLU A 40 -3.04 -6.18 -0.10
CA GLU A 40 -3.20 -7.62 -0.30
C GLU A 40 -2.21 -8.43 0.57
N LYS A 41 -0.96 -7.96 0.72
CA LYS A 41 0.02 -8.59 1.63
C LYS A 41 -0.42 -8.51 3.09
N VAL A 42 -1.05 -7.41 3.52
CA VAL A 42 -1.58 -7.26 4.88
C VAL A 42 -2.84 -8.10 5.09
N ASP A 43 -3.71 -8.21 4.09
CA ASP A 43 -4.88 -9.10 4.12
C ASP A 43 -4.44 -10.55 4.29
N GLN A 44 -3.49 -11.00 3.49
CA GLN A 44 -2.90 -12.34 3.60
C GLN A 44 -2.22 -12.57 4.95
N PHE A 45 -1.60 -11.55 5.54
CA PHE A 45 -1.06 -11.62 6.89
C PHE A 45 -2.15 -11.92 7.93
N PHE A 46 -3.31 -11.25 7.88
CA PHE A 46 -4.42 -11.54 8.79
C PHE A 46 -5.04 -12.92 8.55
N GLU A 47 -5.18 -13.34 7.29
CA GLU A 47 -5.64 -14.69 6.94
C GLU A 47 -4.70 -15.77 7.51
N ASN A 48 -3.40 -15.57 7.37
CA ASN A 48 -2.39 -16.47 7.91
C ASN A 48 -2.36 -16.47 9.44
N LEU A 49 -2.63 -15.34 10.10
CA LEU A 49 -2.76 -15.28 11.57
C LEU A 49 -4.00 -16.03 12.07
N ALA A 50 -5.09 -16.03 11.30
CA ALA A 50 -6.33 -16.75 11.63
C ALA A 50 -6.24 -18.26 11.33
N ASN A 51 -5.27 -18.68 10.51
CA ASN A 51 -5.10 -20.08 10.15
C ASN A 51 -4.53 -20.90 11.33
N PRO A 52 -5.25 -21.92 11.82
CA PRO A 52 -4.81 -22.73 12.97
C PRO A 52 -3.52 -23.54 12.70
N ASN A 53 -3.12 -23.68 11.43
CA ASN A 53 -1.90 -24.39 11.05
C ASN A 53 -0.65 -23.48 11.00
N SER A 54 -0.83 -22.17 11.12
CA SER A 54 0.26 -21.19 11.08
C SER A 54 0.66 -20.76 12.48
N THR A 55 1.95 -20.51 12.71
CA THR A 55 2.43 -19.93 13.96
C THR A 55 2.56 -18.42 13.82
N ALA A 56 2.14 -17.66 14.84
CA ALA A 56 2.25 -16.20 14.83
C ALA A 56 3.69 -15.75 14.53
N THR A 57 4.70 -16.42 15.11
CA THR A 57 6.12 -16.12 14.83
C THR A 57 6.48 -16.23 13.35
N ALA A 58 6.04 -17.29 12.66
CA ALA A 58 6.31 -17.47 11.24
C ALA A 58 5.63 -16.38 10.39
N VAL A 59 4.36 -16.07 10.69
CA VAL A 59 3.57 -15.08 9.96
C VAL A 59 4.14 -13.67 10.13
N PHE A 60 4.57 -13.31 11.34
CA PHE A 60 5.25 -12.04 11.57
C PHE A 60 6.62 -11.97 10.89
N ASN A 61 7.39 -13.08 10.89
CA ASN A 61 8.68 -13.12 10.17
C ASN A 61 8.51 -12.92 8.67
N GLU A 62 7.49 -13.53 8.06
CA GLU A 62 7.18 -13.36 6.63
C GLU A 62 6.77 -11.93 6.30
N LEU A 63 5.94 -11.30 7.14
CA LEU A 63 5.54 -9.91 6.96
C LEU A 63 6.74 -8.96 7.04
N LEU A 64 7.63 -9.22 8.00
CA LEU A 64 8.80 -8.40 8.30
C LEU A 64 10.04 -8.78 7.49
N ASP A 65 9.92 -9.69 6.52
CA ASP A 65 11.05 -10.04 5.65
C ASP A 65 11.62 -8.79 4.94
N GLY A 66 12.95 -8.74 4.83
CA GLY A 66 13.67 -7.55 4.35
C GLY A 66 13.65 -6.32 5.28
N SER A 67 12.92 -6.37 6.40
CA SER A 67 12.90 -5.29 7.39
C SER A 67 14.08 -5.35 8.35
N LEU A 68 14.52 -4.17 8.81
CA LEU A 68 15.37 -4.07 10.00
C LEU A 68 14.72 -4.69 11.25
N LEU A 69 13.39 -4.82 11.28
CA LEU A 69 12.65 -5.49 12.36
C LEU A 69 12.86 -7.02 12.40
N ALA A 70 13.24 -7.63 11.28
CA ALA A 70 13.59 -9.06 11.21
C ALA A 70 15.07 -9.35 11.52
N SER A 71 15.91 -8.30 11.64
CA SER A 71 17.32 -8.46 12.00
C SER A 71 17.48 -9.07 13.40
N PRO A 72 18.52 -9.88 13.68
CA PRO A 72 18.81 -10.41 15.01
C PRO A 72 18.87 -9.33 16.11
N GLN A 73 19.27 -8.11 15.74
CA GLN A 73 19.35 -6.95 16.64
C GLN A 73 17.97 -6.38 17.02
N SER A 74 16.94 -6.66 16.23
CA SER A 74 15.55 -6.24 16.45
C SER A 74 14.66 -7.37 16.96
N SER A 75 15.23 -8.54 17.27
CA SER A 75 14.52 -9.71 17.80
C SER A 75 13.68 -9.37 19.03
N GLU A 76 14.15 -8.48 19.90
CA GLU A 76 13.39 -7.99 21.06
C GLU A 76 12.09 -7.27 20.66
N LYS A 77 12.11 -6.47 19.58
CA LYS A 77 10.90 -5.78 19.09
C LYS A 77 9.90 -6.76 18.51
N LEU A 78 10.37 -7.75 17.76
CA LEU A 78 9.51 -8.82 17.26
C LEU A 78 8.89 -9.62 18.41
N LEU A 79 9.69 -9.99 19.42
CA LEU A 79 9.20 -10.70 20.60
C LEU A 79 8.16 -9.87 21.37
N ALA A 80 8.39 -8.56 21.52
CA ALA A 80 7.42 -7.65 22.13
C ALA A 80 6.11 -7.60 21.35
N LEU A 81 6.16 -7.49 20.01
CA LEU A 81 4.98 -7.52 19.15
C LEU A 81 4.21 -8.85 19.27
N LEU A 82 4.93 -9.97 19.30
CA LEU A 82 4.32 -11.30 19.47
C LEU A 82 3.66 -11.45 20.85
N ASP A 83 4.30 -10.93 21.90
CA ASP A 83 3.74 -10.99 23.25
C ASP A 83 2.56 -10.04 23.45
N GLU A 84 2.53 -8.90 22.76
CA GLU A 84 1.35 -8.05 22.68
C GLU A 84 0.23 -8.72 21.87
N TYR A 85 0.55 -9.38 20.76
CA TYR A 85 -0.42 -10.11 19.93
C TYR A 85 -1.10 -11.24 20.71
N LYS A 86 -0.33 -12.06 21.45
CA LYS A 86 -0.86 -13.14 22.30
C LYS A 86 -1.86 -12.66 23.36
N LYS A 87 -1.82 -11.37 23.71
CA LYS A 87 -2.73 -10.76 24.69
C LYS A 87 -4.03 -10.26 24.04
N LEU A 88 -4.13 -10.22 22.71
CA LEU A 88 -5.32 -9.70 22.03
C LEU A 88 -6.53 -10.60 22.27
N GLU A 89 -6.44 -11.89 21.95
CA GLU A 89 -7.57 -12.81 22.08
C GLU A 89 -8.08 -12.93 23.53
N PRO A 90 -7.22 -13.14 24.55
CA PRO A 90 -7.68 -13.17 25.95
C PRO A 90 -8.33 -11.86 26.43
N ARG A 91 -8.03 -10.73 25.78
CA ARG A 91 -8.47 -9.40 26.21
C ARG A 91 -9.68 -8.87 25.44
N TYR A 92 -9.78 -9.21 24.15
CA TYR A 92 -10.75 -8.64 23.22
C TYR A 92 -11.61 -9.69 22.53
N GLY A 93 -11.41 -10.98 22.82
CA GLY A 93 -12.15 -12.10 22.25
C GLY A 93 -11.57 -12.60 20.93
N ALA A 94 -12.24 -13.60 20.34
CA ALA A 94 -11.77 -14.23 19.12
C ALA A 94 -11.75 -13.26 17.93
N PHE A 95 -10.83 -13.49 16.99
CA PHE A 95 -10.78 -12.77 15.72
C PHE A 95 -12.03 -13.05 14.88
N LEU A 96 -12.63 -11.99 14.32
CA LEU A 96 -13.77 -12.08 13.42
C LEU A 96 -13.38 -11.74 11.99
N GLU A 97 -12.80 -10.56 11.79
CA GLU A 97 -12.35 -10.08 10.48
C GLU A 97 -11.36 -8.92 10.65
N ALA A 98 -10.57 -8.66 9.61
CA ALA A 98 -9.77 -7.44 9.50
C ALA A 98 -10.24 -6.68 8.26
N LYS A 99 -10.34 -5.35 8.37
CA LYS A 99 -10.77 -4.50 7.25
C LYS A 99 -9.86 -3.29 7.10
N GLU A 100 -9.41 -3.03 5.89
CA GLU A 100 -8.72 -1.78 5.54
C GLU A 100 -9.65 -0.58 5.81
N VAL A 101 -9.13 0.43 6.49
CA VAL A 101 -9.88 1.66 6.80
C VAL A 101 -9.22 2.93 6.27
N ASP A 102 -7.91 2.92 6.03
CA ASP A 102 -7.20 4.05 5.46
C ASP A 102 -5.92 3.59 4.76
N VAL A 103 -5.65 4.21 3.60
CA VAL A 103 -4.43 4.07 2.83
C VAL A 103 -3.91 5.46 2.53
N ARG A 104 -2.75 5.79 3.07
CA ARG A 104 -2.14 7.09 2.88
C ARG A 104 -0.72 6.95 2.36
N ARG A 105 -0.50 7.47 1.16
CA ARG A 105 0.84 7.52 0.56
C ARG A 105 1.49 8.88 0.83
N VAL A 106 2.79 8.86 1.10
CA VAL A 106 3.61 10.07 1.27
C VAL A 106 4.78 10.00 0.29
N GLY A 107 4.67 10.76 -0.80
CA GLY A 107 5.62 10.69 -1.91
C GLY A 107 5.66 9.31 -2.57
N ASN A 108 6.83 8.89 -3.05
CA ASN A 108 6.99 7.58 -3.70
C ASN A 108 7.54 6.48 -2.80
N SER A 109 7.91 6.83 -1.57
CA SER A 109 8.72 5.97 -0.70
C SER A 109 8.03 5.53 0.58
N LEU A 110 6.86 6.08 0.93
CA LEU A 110 6.16 5.74 2.17
C LEU A 110 4.69 5.47 1.90
N ILE A 111 4.20 4.35 2.45
CA ILE A 111 2.78 3.98 2.45
C ILE A 111 2.39 3.62 3.88
N PHE A 112 1.30 4.23 4.34
CA PHE A 112 0.65 3.94 5.60
C PHE A 112 -0.62 3.16 5.30
N LEU A 113 -0.75 1.98 5.89
CA LEU A 113 -1.97 1.19 5.85
C LEU A 113 -2.54 1.10 7.26
N THR A 114 -3.82 1.41 7.39
CA THR A 114 -4.55 1.29 8.65
C THR A 114 -5.67 0.29 8.50
N TYR A 115 -5.75 -0.63 9.45
CA TYR A 115 -6.70 -1.72 9.48
C TYR A 115 -7.49 -1.72 10.78
N LEU A 116 -8.77 -2.06 10.69
CA LEU A 116 -9.63 -2.35 11.82
C LEU A 116 -9.71 -3.87 12.00
N TYR A 117 -9.03 -4.37 13.02
CA TYR A 117 -9.12 -5.74 13.49
C TYR A 117 -10.35 -5.87 14.37
N LYS A 118 -11.35 -6.63 13.92
CA LYS A 118 -12.59 -6.87 14.67
C LYS A 118 -12.43 -8.14 15.49
N ALA A 119 -12.63 -7.99 16.79
CA ALA A 119 -12.75 -9.08 17.74
C ALA A 119 -14.13 -9.05 18.40
N GLU A 120 -14.52 -10.15 19.04
CA GLU A 120 -15.85 -10.31 19.64
C GLU A 120 -16.23 -9.21 20.65
N GLN A 121 -15.25 -8.71 21.42
CA GLN A 121 -15.51 -7.78 22.52
C GLN A 121 -15.10 -6.34 22.21
N PHE A 122 -14.01 -6.13 21.47
CA PHE A 122 -13.52 -4.79 21.18
C PHE A 122 -12.64 -4.74 19.90
N PRO A 123 -12.79 -3.73 19.03
CA PRO A 123 -11.94 -3.59 17.85
C PRO A 123 -10.54 -3.05 18.20
N VAL A 124 -9.54 -3.47 17.43
CA VAL A 124 -8.15 -3.02 17.57
C VAL A 124 -7.71 -2.38 16.26
N VAL A 125 -7.05 -1.23 16.35
CA VAL A 125 -6.51 -0.53 15.18
C VAL A 125 -5.10 -1.01 14.93
N TRP A 126 -4.84 -1.54 13.74
CA TRP A 126 -3.52 -1.95 13.27
C TRP A 126 -2.98 -0.93 12.29
N ARG A 127 -1.70 -0.58 12.42
CA ARG A 127 -1.02 0.38 11.54
C ARG A 127 0.28 -0.22 11.03
N PHE A 128 0.39 -0.27 9.71
CA PHE A 128 1.56 -0.73 8.97
C PHE A 128 2.17 0.46 8.25
N VAL A 129 3.49 0.61 8.34
CA VAL A 129 4.23 1.61 7.59
C VAL A 129 5.25 0.88 6.74
N TYR A 130 5.07 0.99 5.43
CA TYR A 130 5.99 0.49 4.43
C TYR A 130 6.90 1.60 3.96
N TYR A 131 8.17 1.26 3.79
CA TYR A 131 9.16 2.13 3.21
C TYR A 131 9.83 1.45 2.02
N ARG A 132 10.16 2.27 1.03
CA ARG A 132 10.93 1.91 -0.13
C ARG A 132 11.97 3.00 -0.39
N PRO A 133 13.28 2.69 -0.35
CA PRO A 133 14.31 3.66 -0.68
C PRO A 133 14.09 4.23 -2.09
N PRO A 134 14.37 5.52 -2.30
CA PRO A 134 14.35 6.09 -3.65
C PRO A 134 15.38 5.36 -4.52
N SER A 135 14.99 5.11 -5.78
CA SER A 135 15.85 4.49 -6.78
C SER A 135 15.53 5.09 -8.15
N ASP A 136 16.56 5.16 -8.98
CA ASP A 136 16.46 5.57 -10.38
C ASP A 136 16.08 4.37 -11.29
N GLU A 137 16.05 3.15 -10.75
CA GLU A 137 15.66 1.95 -11.47
C GLU A 137 14.13 1.87 -11.65
N PRO A 138 13.63 1.45 -12.83
CA PRO A 138 12.19 1.39 -13.12
C PRO A 138 11.43 0.51 -12.12
N ASP A 139 12.03 -0.61 -11.76
CA ASP A 139 11.44 -1.59 -10.86
C ASP A 139 11.74 -1.32 -9.40
N GLY A 140 12.71 -0.44 -9.08
CA GLY A 140 13.16 -0.01 -7.75
C GLY A 140 13.44 -1.12 -6.70
N PRO A 141 13.90 -0.78 -5.48
CA PRO A 141 14.06 -1.74 -4.39
C PRO A 141 12.69 -2.21 -3.88
N ASP A 142 12.61 -3.38 -3.26
CA ASP A 142 11.34 -3.84 -2.69
C ASP A 142 10.85 -2.99 -1.50
N TRP A 143 9.54 -3.02 -1.27
CA TRP A 143 8.90 -2.42 -0.10
C TRP A 143 9.08 -3.31 1.13
N PHE A 144 9.45 -2.71 2.26
CA PHE A 144 9.55 -3.42 3.53
C PHE A 144 8.89 -2.65 4.67
N VAL A 145 8.41 -3.38 5.68
CA VAL A 145 7.77 -2.80 6.85
C VAL A 145 8.81 -2.12 7.71
N VAL A 146 8.66 -0.83 7.99
CA VAL A 146 9.53 -0.09 8.94
C VAL A 146 8.88 0.13 10.29
N ARG A 147 7.55 0.01 10.36
CA ARG A 147 6.79 0.08 11.60
C ARG A 147 5.52 -0.77 11.53
N LEU A 148 5.30 -1.52 12.59
CA LEU A 148 4.06 -2.23 12.88
C LEU A 148 3.65 -1.88 14.31
N SER A 149 2.40 -1.50 14.50
CA SER A 149 1.84 -1.22 15.83
C SER A 149 0.34 -1.42 15.83
N PHE A 150 -0.21 -1.78 16.98
CA PHE A 150 -1.65 -1.88 17.16
C PHE A 150 -2.09 -1.37 18.54
N ASP A 151 -3.25 -0.72 18.61
CA ASP A 151 -3.81 -0.15 19.84
C ASP A 151 -5.34 -0.04 19.76
N THR A 152 -5.97 0.39 20.85
CA THR A 152 -7.42 0.54 20.96
C THR A 152 -7.92 1.96 20.72
N LYS A 153 -7.10 2.85 20.13
CA LYS A 153 -7.45 4.27 19.91
C LYS A 153 -8.25 4.42 18.62
N ILE A 154 -9.50 3.95 18.65
CA ILE A 154 -10.42 3.98 17.52
C ILE A 154 -10.80 5.43 17.17
N GLU A 155 -10.77 6.34 18.14
CA GLU A 155 -10.98 7.77 17.96
C GLU A 155 -10.02 8.40 16.95
N ASP A 156 -8.81 7.85 16.81
CA ASP A 156 -7.82 8.32 15.83
C ASP A 156 -8.31 8.10 14.39
N LEU A 157 -9.15 7.09 14.15
CA LEU A 157 -9.74 6.84 12.83
C LEU A 157 -10.72 7.95 12.41
N ALA A 158 -11.43 8.55 13.38
CA ALA A 158 -12.38 9.62 13.13
C ALA A 158 -11.69 10.99 12.93
N ALA A 159 -10.48 11.16 13.44
CA ALA A 159 -9.70 12.38 13.22
C ALA A 159 -9.17 12.45 11.78
N THR A 160 -8.74 11.32 11.22
CA THR A 160 -8.22 11.25 9.84
C THR A 160 -9.29 11.58 8.80
N SER A 161 -10.56 11.24 9.03
CA SER A 161 -11.64 11.49 8.07
C SER A 161 -12.12 12.95 7.97
N ARG A 162 -11.74 13.82 8.92
CA ARG A 162 -12.15 15.25 8.94
C ARG A 162 -11.15 16.20 8.28
N GLY A 163 -10.07 15.70 7.72
CA GLY A 163 -9.01 16.49 7.08
C GLY A 163 -9.12 16.63 5.56
N LEU A 164 -10.24 16.22 4.96
CA LEU A 164 -10.54 16.36 3.52
C LEU A 164 -11.53 17.50 3.26
#